data_AF-A0A7C0UGV5-F1
#
_entry.id   AF-A0A7C0UGV5-F1
#
_cell.length_a   1.000
_cell.length_b   1.000
_cell.length_c   1.000
_cell.angle_alpha   90.00
_cell.angle_beta   90.00
_cell.angle_gamma   90.00
#
_symmetry.space_group_name_H-M   'P 1'
#
loop_
_entity.id
_entity.type
_entity.pdbx_description
1 polymer ?
#
loop_
_entity_poly.entity_id
_entity_poly.type
_entity_poly.pdbx_seq_one_letter_code
_entity_poly.pdbx_strand_id
1 'polypeptide(L)'
;VKDVAMHIAAANPRYLSREDIPQDVIEREKSIYRDQTKDRPEHVVEKIVEGKLEKFYAGNCLLDQIFVKDPDQKKKIRDIVTEMVSKFGENIIIRRFTRYQLGEELEN
;
A
#
# COMPACT_ATOMS: atom_id res chain seq x y z
N VAL A 1 -2.49 18.06 -1.88
CA VAL A 1 -1.43 17.84 -0.85
C VAL A 1 -1.98 17.62 0.56
N LYS A 2 -2.71 18.57 1.17
CA LYS A 2 -3.22 18.47 2.56
C LYS A 2 -3.93 17.15 2.88
N ASP A 3 -4.84 16.73 2.01
CA ASP A 3 -5.62 15.51 2.22
C ASP A 3 -4.79 14.23 2.11
N VAL A 4 -3.78 14.21 1.24
CA VAL A 4 -2.83 13.09 1.11
C VAL A 4 -1.93 13.02 2.36
N ALA A 5 -1.47 14.16 2.88
CA ALA A 5 -0.69 14.20 4.11
C ALA A 5 -1.50 13.70 5.33
N MET A 6 -2.77 14.10 5.42
CA MET A 6 -3.67 13.60 6.46
C MET A 6 -3.92 12.08 6.32
N HIS A 7 -4.07 11.59 5.09
CA HIS A 7 -4.17 10.16 4.83
C HIS A 7 -2.91 9.42 5.28
N ILE A 8 -1.71 9.89 4.91
CA ILE A 8 -0.44 9.29 5.35
C ILE A 8 -0.36 9.23 6.88
N ALA A 9 -0.73 10.31 7.57
CA ALA A 9 -0.72 10.34 9.02
C ALA A 9 -1.63 9.26 9.64
N ALA A 10 -2.82 9.04 9.06
CA ALA A 10 -3.81 8.09 9.54
C ALA A 10 -3.53 6.63 9.13
N ALA A 11 -3.09 6.40 7.89
CA ALA A 11 -2.96 5.07 7.29
C ALA A 11 -1.57 4.44 7.45
N ASN A 12 -0.56 5.23 7.86
CA ASN A 12 0.81 4.78 8.10
C ASN A 12 1.39 3.88 6.97
N PRO A 13 1.36 4.31 5.69
CA PRO A 13 2.04 3.56 4.63
C PRO A 13 3.54 3.48 4.89
N ARG A 14 4.14 2.33 4.59
CA ARG A 14 5.59 2.09 4.66
C ARG A 14 6.30 2.43 3.35
N TYR A 15 5.61 2.26 2.23
CA TYR A 15 6.15 2.45 0.88
C TYR A 15 5.26 3.40 0.08
N LEU A 16 5.81 4.04 -0.95
CA LEU A 16 5.01 4.86 -1.85
C LEU A 16 4.26 3.98 -2.86
N SER A 17 4.98 3.11 -3.56
CA SER A 17 4.41 2.15 -4.53
C SER A 17 4.93 0.73 -4.31
N ARG A 18 4.44 -0.22 -5.11
CA ARG A 18 4.84 -1.64 -5.02
C ARG A 18 6.29 -1.84 -5.42
N GLU A 19 6.77 -1.04 -6.35
CA GLU A 19 8.13 -1.06 -6.88
C GLU A 19 9.16 -0.58 -5.85
N ASP A 20 8.73 0.17 -4.83
CA ASP A 20 9.59 0.64 -3.75
C ASP A 20 9.81 -0.44 -2.67
N ILE A 21 9.11 -1.57 -2.73
CA ILE A 21 9.25 -2.64 -1.75
C ILE A 21 10.50 -3.46 -2.05
N PRO A 22 11.42 -3.63 -1.08
CA PRO A 22 12.56 -4.53 -1.22
C PRO A 22 12.13 -5.97 -1.55
N GLN A 23 12.83 -6.60 -2.49
CA GLN A 23 12.50 -7.94 -2.97
C GLN A 23 12.52 -8.98 -1.84
N ASP A 24 13.42 -8.85 -0.87
CA ASP A 24 13.52 -9.73 0.31
C ASP A 24 12.29 -9.64 1.22
N VAL A 25 11.64 -8.48 1.30
CA VAL A 25 10.38 -8.29 2.03
C VAL A 25 9.27 -9.05 1.32
N ILE A 26 9.17 -8.92 -0.01
CA ILE A 26 8.15 -9.61 -0.80
C ILE A 26 8.30 -11.13 -0.69
N GLU A 27 9.53 -11.64 -0.81
CA GLU A 27 9.84 -13.07 -0.73
C GLU A 27 9.51 -13.64 0.65
N ARG A 28 9.86 -12.91 1.71
CA ARG A 28 9.53 -13.25 3.09
C ARG A 28 8.02 -13.29 3.33
N GLU A 29 7.27 -12.27 2.93
CA GLU A 29 5.80 -12.28 3.07
C GLU A 29 5.19 -13.44 2.27
N LYS A 30 5.67 -13.68 1.05
CA LYS A 30 5.22 -14.79 0.20
C LYS A 30 5.49 -16.15 0.84
N SER A 31 6.65 -16.35 1.48
CA SER A 31 6.97 -17.59 2.18
C SER A 31 6.06 -17.79 3.38
N ILE A 32 5.82 -16.73 4.18
CA ILE A 32 4.90 -16.76 5.33
C ILE A 32 3.49 -17.16 4.87
N TYR A 33 3.00 -16.58 3.77
CA TYR A 33 1.66 -16.90 3.27
C TYR A 33 1.53 -18.32 2.71
N ARG A 34 2.57 -18.81 2.02
CA ARG A 34 2.65 -20.21 1.58
C ARG A 34 2.68 -21.14 2.77
N ASP A 35 3.45 -20.80 3.80
CA ASP A 35 3.58 -21.60 5.00
C ASP A 35 2.25 -21.74 5.77
N GLN A 36 1.46 -20.66 5.79
CA GLN A 36 0.12 -20.66 6.37
C GLN A 36 -0.94 -21.42 5.55
N THR A 37 -0.60 -21.95 4.37
CA THR A 37 -1.57 -22.57 3.45
C THR A 37 -1.13 -23.94 2.92
N LYS A 38 -0.10 -24.55 3.50
CA LYS A 38 0.46 -25.85 3.06
C LYS A 38 -0.53 -27.02 3.05
N ASP A 39 -1.62 -26.90 3.80
CA ASP A 39 -2.69 -27.90 3.91
C ASP A 39 -3.62 -27.94 2.68
N ARG A 40 -3.45 -27.04 1.72
CA ARG A 40 -4.35 -26.87 0.57
C ARG A 40 -3.68 -27.30 -0.76
N PRO A 41 -4.47 -27.61 -1.80
CA PRO A 41 -3.94 -27.88 -3.13
C PRO A 41 -3.14 -26.70 -3.68
N GLU A 42 -2.07 -26.98 -4.42
CA GLU A 42 -1.11 -25.97 -4.90
C GLU A 42 -1.77 -24.83 -5.70
N HIS A 43 -2.71 -25.16 -6.60
CA HIS A 43 -3.47 -24.15 -7.36
C HIS A 43 -4.35 -23.23 -6.49
N VAL A 44 -4.78 -23.70 -5.31
CA VAL A 44 -5.52 -22.89 -4.33
C VAL A 44 -4.56 -22.05 -3.50
N VAL A 45 -3.41 -22.62 -3.13
CA VAL A 45 -2.34 -21.93 -2.39
C VAL A 45 -1.89 -20.68 -3.15
N GLU A 46 -1.59 -20.80 -4.45
CA GLU A 46 -1.13 -19.68 -5.24
C GLU A 46 -2.13 -18.51 -5.26
N LYS A 47 -3.41 -18.81 -5.49
CA LYS A 47 -4.48 -17.80 -5.46
C LYS A 47 -4.62 -17.13 -4.09
N ILE A 48 -4.48 -17.89 -3.01
CA ILE A 48 -4.55 -17.32 -1.65
C ILE A 48 -3.35 -16.41 -1.39
N VAL A 49 -2.16 -16.85 -1.78
CA VAL A 49 -0.92 -16.09 -1.60
C VAL A 49 -0.99 -14.78 -2.38
N GLU A 50 -1.47 -14.80 -3.62
CA GLU A 50 -1.70 -13.61 -4.44
C GLU A 50 -2.68 -12.65 -3.75
N GLY A 51 -3.83 -13.14 -3.28
CA GLY A 51 -4.80 -12.32 -2.56
C GLY A 51 -4.26 -11.73 -1.24
N LYS A 52 -3.39 -12.46 -0.53
CA LYS A 52 -2.72 -11.95 0.67
C LYS A 52 -1.67 -10.88 0.33
N LEU A 53 -0.93 -11.06 -0.76
CA LEU A 53 0.00 -10.04 -1.26
C LEU A 53 -0.75 -8.76 -1.69
N GLU A 54 -1.89 -8.87 -2.35
CA GLU A 54 -2.72 -7.70 -2.67
C GLU A 54 -3.17 -6.94 -1.40
N LYS A 55 -3.53 -7.66 -0.33
CA LYS A 55 -3.83 -7.04 0.97
C LYS A 55 -2.60 -6.39 1.60
N PHE A 56 -1.44 -7.02 1.49
CA PHE A 56 -0.18 -6.45 1.95
C PHE A 56 0.12 -5.12 1.24
N TYR A 57 -0.02 -5.06 -0.09
CA TYR A 57 0.15 -3.83 -0.85
C TYR A 57 -0.88 -2.76 -0.47
N ALA A 58 -2.16 -3.14 -0.35
CA ALA A 58 -3.23 -2.23 0.06
C ALA A 58 -3.04 -1.68 1.49
N GLY A 59 -2.29 -2.38 2.36
CA GLY A 59 -1.95 -1.91 3.71
C GLY A 59 -0.67 -1.08 3.77
N ASN A 60 0.34 -1.39 2.94
CA ASN A 60 1.69 -0.83 3.09
C ASN A 60 2.08 0.20 2.02
N CYS A 61 1.47 0.18 0.84
CA CYS A 61 1.81 1.09 -0.26
C CYS A 61 0.79 2.23 -0.35
N LEU A 62 1.27 3.48 -0.21
CA LEU A 62 0.42 4.68 -0.25
C LEU A 62 -0.49 4.70 -1.48
N LEU A 63 0.04 4.42 -2.67
CA LEU A 63 -0.74 4.48 -3.92
C LEU A 63 -1.83 3.40 -4.02
N ASP A 64 -1.70 2.30 -3.28
CA ASP A 64 -2.66 1.19 -3.25
C ASP A 64 -3.70 1.30 -2.12
N GLN A 65 -3.48 2.20 -1.16
CA GLN A 65 -4.38 2.42 -0.04
C GLN A 65 -5.69 3.09 -0.48
N ILE A 66 -6.79 2.66 0.14
CA ILE A 66 -8.09 3.32 0.01
C ILE A 66 -8.03 4.66 0.73
N PHE A 67 -8.47 5.72 0.04
CA PHE A 67 -8.39 7.06 0.56
C PHE A 67 -9.32 7.25 1.77
N VAL A 68 -8.76 7.66 2.91
CA VAL A 68 -9.47 7.74 4.20
C VAL A 68 -10.65 8.72 4.22
N LYS A 69 -10.67 9.71 3.32
CA LYS A 69 -11.77 10.67 3.21
C LYS A 69 -12.76 10.31 2.10
N ASP A 70 -12.55 9.21 1.38
CA ASP A 70 -13.48 8.78 0.36
C ASP A 70 -14.75 8.25 1.04
N PRO A 71 -15.92 8.89 0.86
CA PRO A 71 -17.14 8.48 1.55
C PRO A 71 -17.58 7.06 1.16
N ASP A 72 -17.27 6.64 -0.07
CA ASP A 72 -17.64 5.34 -0.60
C ASP A 72 -16.59 4.25 -0.35
N GLN A 73 -15.40 4.62 0.17
CA GLN A 73 -14.25 3.73 0.38
C GLN A 73 -13.88 2.88 -0.85
N LYS A 74 -13.99 3.46 -2.04
CA LYS A 74 -13.70 2.79 -3.32
C LYS A 74 -12.45 3.32 -4.00
N LYS A 75 -12.10 4.58 -3.77
CA LYS A 75 -10.99 5.24 -4.48
C LYS A 75 -9.67 4.99 -3.76
N LYS A 76 -8.67 4.55 -4.52
CA LYS A 76 -7.29 4.51 -4.06
C LYS A 76 -6.64 5.88 -4.16
N ILE A 77 -5.55 6.11 -3.43
CA ILE A 77 -4.76 7.35 -3.56
C ILE A 77 -4.29 7.58 -5.00
N ARG A 78 -3.91 6.52 -5.73
CA ARG A 78 -3.56 6.63 -7.16
C ARG A 78 -4.69 7.22 -8.00
N ASP A 79 -5.94 6.84 -7.73
CA ASP A 79 -7.10 7.34 -8.46
C ASP A 79 -7.30 8.83 -8.16
N ILE A 80 -7.15 9.23 -6.89
CA ILE A 80 -7.20 10.64 -6.48
C ILE A 80 -6.12 11.47 -7.18
N VAL A 81 -4.89 10.96 -7.27
CA VAL A 81 -3.80 11.64 -8.02
C VAL A 81 -4.16 11.77 -9.49
N THR A 82 -4.69 10.71 -10.11
CA THR A 82 -5.08 10.68 -11.54
C THR A 82 -6.23 11.66 -11.83
N GLU A 83 -7.21 11.77 -10.94
CA GLU A 83 -8.28 12.76 -11.01
C GLU A 83 -7.74 14.19 -10.93
N MET A 84 -6.74 14.44 -10.08
CA MET A 84 -6.09 15.75 -10.02
C MET A 84 -5.32 16.07 -11.30
N VAL A 85 -4.56 15.12 -11.85
CA VAL A 85 -3.86 15.30 -13.15
C VAL A 85 -4.86 15.68 -14.24
N SER A 86 -5.97 14.95 -14.33
CA SER A 86 -7.03 15.22 -15.32
C SER A 86 -7.67 16.60 -15.14
N LYS A 87 -7.86 17.03 -13.89
CA LYS A 87 -8.48 18.32 -13.56
C LYS A 87 -7.59 19.52 -13.85
N PHE A 88 -6.29 19.41 -13.58
CA PHE A 88 -5.35 20.53 -13.71
C PHE A 88 -4.60 20.52 -15.04
N GLY A 89 -4.60 19.40 -15.78
CA GLY A 89 -3.89 19.28 -17.05
C GLY A 89 -2.37 19.20 -16.89
N GLU A 90 -1.88 19.02 -15.68
CA GLU A 90 -0.46 18.95 -15.33
C GLU A 90 -0.12 17.58 -14.75
N ASN A 91 1.10 17.12 -15.00
CA ASN A 91 1.59 15.87 -14.41
C ASN A 91 1.87 16.06 -12.92
N ILE A 92 1.12 15.36 -12.07
CA ILE A 92 1.23 15.39 -10.61
C ILE A 92 1.72 14.03 -10.15
N ILE A 93 2.86 14.03 -9.46
CA ILE A 93 3.46 12.84 -8.87
C ILE A 93 3.73 13.05 -7.38
N ILE A 94 3.48 12.02 -6.57
CA ILE A 94 3.96 11.99 -5.19
C ILE A 94 5.39 11.47 -5.24
N ARG A 95 6.38 12.33 -4.94
CA ARG A 95 7.79 11.95 -5.05
C ARG A 95 8.32 11.19 -3.83
N ARG A 96 7.91 11.63 -2.63
CA ARG A 96 8.34 11.06 -1.34
C ARG A 96 7.41 11.56 -0.23
N PHE A 97 7.36 10.83 0.87
CA PHE A 97 6.74 11.27 2.10
C PHE A 97 7.59 10.87 3.31
N THR A 98 7.31 11.49 4.44
CA THR A 98 7.87 11.11 5.73
C THR A 98 6.76 11.28 6.76
N ARG A 99 6.62 10.30 7.65
CA ARG A 99 5.68 10.31 8.76
C ARG A 99 6.50 10.15 10.04
N TYR A 100 6.24 11.01 11.02
CA TYR A 100 6.81 10.89 12.36
C TYR A 100 5.69 10.56 13.34
N GLN A 101 5.90 9.57 14.19
CA GLN A 101 5.01 9.24 15.30
C GLN A 101 5.78 9.29 16.61
N LEU A 102 5.26 10.05 17.58
CA LEU A 102 5.86 10.13 18.91
C LEU A 102 5.75 8.77 19.61
N GLY A 103 6.87 8.25 20.10
CA GLY A 103 6.95 6.96 20.78
C GLY A 103 7.02 5.75 19.84
N GLU A 104 7.21 5.96 18.54
CA GLU A 104 7.56 4.87 17.62
C GLU A 104 9.00 4.42 17.91
N GLU A 105 9.20 3.11 18.09
CA GLU A 105 10.53 2.53 18.21
C GLU A 105 11.25 2.67 16.86
N LEU A 106 12.48 3.20 16.88
CA LEU A 106 13.33 3.19 15.70
C LEU A 106 13.74 1.73 15.46
N GLU A 107 13.17 1.09 14.43
CA GLU A 107 13.70 -0.18 13.91
C GLU A 107 15.14 0.12 13.42
N ASN A 108 16.14 -0.27 14.23
CA ASN A 108 17.57 -0.21 13.91
C ASN A 108 18.00 -1.49 13.19
#